data_AF-A0A3P6BTV7-F1
#
_entry.id   AF-A0A3P6BTV7-F1
#
_cell.length_a   1.000
_cell.length_b   1.000
_cell.length_c   1.000
_cell.angle_alpha   90.00
_cell.angle_beta   90.00
_cell.angle_gamma   90.00
#
_symmetry.space_group_name_H-M   'P 1'
#
loop_
_entity.id
_entity.type
_entity.pdbx_description
1 polymer ?
#
loop_
_entity_poly.entity_id
_entity_poly.type
_entity_poly.pdbx_seq_one_letter_code
_entity_poly.pdbx_strand_id
1 'polypeptide(L)'
;ITLKIALQETVKTVGSLRFCGSESVETSKRDMVMDDKIYVAVTGRDLENKSSLVWAIQNSGGREFCIVYVQKLRLCRKEKERAHKIVDKYLNICRQMQVSAETIYIEMDSVEEGILQLISNRGVKKLVMGAAADRHYSMRMRDLQSKKAIFIRREAPATCHIWFTCKGYLICSRFGQIGAGMVFVSLSRRRDDLYLECASSNSLSQSKITKGTESFPSSSMVKDDDRIQVSDAIKRAKQSENVYISELKCKKETENALRTTKEELEKMIRKLQYKYTLSMEAVRRLKQEQEELKIELKEVSKLSSNRKNHGPPQYFICPITQDVMEDPHVAADGFTYEGEAISSWFEREHETSPMTNKSLPHTSLVPNLALRSAIQEWLQASSS
;
A
#
# COMPACT_ATOMS: atom_id res chain seq x y z
N ILE A 1 -13.70 20.33 -1.87
CA ILE A 1 -14.20 19.91 -3.21
C ILE A 1 -13.44 20.60 -4.36
N THR A 2 -12.79 21.73 -4.11
CA THR A 2 -12.04 22.51 -5.12
C THR A 2 -10.68 21.94 -5.56
N LEU A 3 -10.17 20.89 -4.91
CA LEU A 3 -8.90 20.23 -5.28
C LEU A 3 -9.07 18.99 -6.19
N LYS A 4 -10.31 18.54 -6.45
CA LYS A 4 -10.57 17.38 -7.33
C LYS A 4 -10.69 17.75 -8.82
N ILE A 5 -10.89 19.02 -9.15
CA ILE A 5 -11.16 19.47 -10.53
C ILE A 5 -9.84 19.73 -11.30
N ALA A 6 -8.79 20.21 -10.62
CA ALA A 6 -7.52 20.58 -11.27
C ALA A 6 -6.65 19.39 -11.76
N LEU A 7 -6.96 18.15 -11.36
CA LEU A 7 -6.21 16.94 -11.76
C LEU A 7 -6.83 16.20 -12.96
N GLN A 8 -8.07 16.53 -13.36
CA GLN A 8 -8.71 15.88 -14.52
C GLN A 8 -8.41 16.57 -15.85
N GLU A 9 -8.01 17.85 -15.84
CA GLU A 9 -7.75 18.61 -17.08
C GLU A 9 -6.34 18.38 -17.65
N THR A 10 -5.37 17.97 -16.84
CA THR A 10 -3.99 17.74 -17.28
C THR A 10 -3.78 16.38 -17.99
N VAL A 11 -4.73 15.46 -17.90
CA VAL A 11 -4.64 14.12 -18.52
C VAL A 11 -5.21 14.08 -19.95
N LYS A 12 -5.92 15.13 -20.40
CA LYS A 12 -6.54 15.17 -21.74
C LYS A 12 -5.64 15.68 -22.87
N THR A 13 -4.44 16.19 -22.57
CA THR A 13 -3.60 16.88 -23.58
C THR A 13 -2.47 16.03 -24.17
N VAL A 14 -2.34 14.74 -23.79
CA VAL A 14 -1.23 13.88 -24.28
C VAL A 14 -1.71 12.74 -25.20
N GLY A 15 -3.00 12.68 -25.53
CA GLY A 15 -3.59 11.66 -26.41
C GLY A 15 -3.80 12.16 -27.84
N SER A 16 -2.73 12.48 -28.57
CA SER A 16 -2.83 12.64 -30.04
C SER A 16 -1.48 12.45 -30.71
N LEU A 17 -1.16 11.19 -31.01
CA LEU A 17 -0.28 10.83 -32.13
C LEU A 17 -0.94 9.63 -32.81
N ARG A 18 -1.52 9.90 -33.98
CA ARG A 18 -2.09 8.92 -34.89
C ARG A 18 -0.96 8.05 -35.43
N PHE A 19 -1.18 6.74 -35.50
CA PHE A 19 -0.45 5.88 -36.41
C PHE A 19 -1.46 5.31 -37.41
N CYS A 20 -1.23 5.58 -38.69
CA CYS A 20 -1.97 5.08 -39.84
C CYS A 20 -1.09 4.00 -40.51
N GLY A 21 -1.69 2.90 -40.95
CA GLY A 21 -0.99 1.94 -41.83
C GLY A 21 -1.18 0.47 -41.42
N SER A 22 -2.04 -0.19 -42.18
CA SER A 22 -2.44 -1.60 -42.23
C SER A 22 -1.32 -2.59 -42.56
N GLU A 23 -1.39 -3.82 -42.04
CA GLU A 23 -1.63 -5.02 -42.87
C GLU A 23 -1.86 -6.26 -42.00
N SER A 24 -2.93 -6.96 -42.35
CA SER A 24 -3.39 -8.22 -41.80
C SER A 24 -2.56 -9.39 -42.33
N VAL A 25 -1.89 -10.11 -41.43
CA VAL A 25 -1.48 -11.50 -41.68
C VAL A 25 -1.96 -12.34 -40.50
N GLU A 26 -3.08 -13.03 -40.72
CA GLU A 26 -3.51 -14.18 -39.93
C GLU A 26 -2.47 -15.29 -40.09
N THR A 27 -1.75 -15.60 -39.01
CA THR A 27 -1.15 -16.93 -38.86
C THR A 27 -1.23 -17.40 -37.40
N SER A 28 -2.06 -18.43 -37.23
CA SER A 28 -2.02 -19.49 -36.21
C SER A 28 -2.03 -19.12 -34.72
N LYS A 29 -3.25 -19.23 -34.16
CA LYS A 29 -3.48 -19.68 -32.79
C LYS A 29 -2.74 -21.01 -32.52
N ARG A 30 -1.73 -20.98 -31.66
CA ARG A 30 -1.43 -21.95 -30.59
C ARG A 30 -0.05 -21.64 -30.01
N ASP A 31 -0.02 -20.76 -29.03
CA ASP A 31 0.86 -20.90 -27.87
C ASP A 31 0.05 -20.47 -26.66
N MET A 32 -0.22 -21.43 -25.77
CA MET A 32 -1.06 -21.27 -24.59
C MET A 32 -0.44 -20.21 -23.67
N VAL A 33 -1.22 -19.19 -23.36
CA VAL A 33 -0.92 -18.19 -22.34
C VAL A 33 -0.70 -18.92 -21.00
N MET A 34 0.55 -19.13 -20.61
CA MET A 34 0.87 -19.53 -19.25
C MET A 34 0.49 -18.36 -18.35
N ASP A 35 -0.48 -18.57 -17.46
CA ASP A 35 -0.81 -17.59 -16.42
C ASP A 35 0.47 -17.39 -15.58
N ASP A 36 1.13 -16.26 -15.76
CA ASP A 36 2.46 -16.01 -15.20
C ASP A 36 2.34 -15.76 -13.69
N LYS A 37 2.37 -16.83 -12.89
CA LYS A 37 2.34 -16.81 -11.43
C LYS A 37 3.46 -15.94 -10.84
N ILE A 38 3.12 -15.07 -9.90
CA ILE A 38 4.04 -14.08 -9.34
C ILE A 38 4.37 -14.40 -7.90
N TYR A 39 5.65 -14.53 -7.61
CA TYR A 39 6.12 -14.87 -6.28
C TYR A 39 6.42 -13.60 -5.51
N VAL A 40 5.94 -13.51 -4.27
CA VAL A 40 6.16 -12.36 -3.38
C VAL A 40 6.91 -12.86 -2.15
N ALA A 41 8.19 -12.51 -2.02
CA ALA A 41 9.01 -12.92 -0.89
C ALA A 41 8.78 -12.02 0.34
N VAL A 42 8.42 -12.67 1.45
CA VAL A 42 8.17 -12.06 2.76
C VAL A 42 9.18 -12.63 3.76
N THR A 43 9.88 -11.77 4.48
CA THR A 43 10.86 -12.18 5.50
C THR A 43 10.38 -11.84 6.90
N GLY A 44 10.67 -12.72 7.87
CA GLY A 44 10.01 -12.82 9.18
C GLY A 44 10.10 -11.65 10.16
N ARG A 45 10.59 -10.48 9.73
CA ARG A 45 10.54 -9.23 10.52
C ARG A 45 9.72 -8.11 9.87
N ASP A 46 9.31 -8.27 8.62
CA ASP A 46 8.72 -7.17 7.83
C ASP A 46 7.19 -7.16 7.92
N LEU A 47 6.66 -6.88 9.13
CA LEU A 47 5.22 -6.67 9.36
C LEU A 47 4.63 -5.52 8.53
N GLU A 48 5.48 -4.63 8.00
CA GLU A 48 5.09 -3.43 7.25
C GLU A 48 5.17 -3.56 5.71
N ASN A 49 5.73 -4.64 5.16
CA ASN A 49 5.94 -4.77 3.70
C ASN A 49 4.73 -5.33 2.91
N LYS A 50 3.51 -5.18 3.43
CA LYS A 50 2.26 -5.38 2.65
C LYS A 50 2.28 -4.63 1.32
N SER A 51 3.00 -3.52 1.30
CA SER A 51 3.17 -2.66 0.14
C SER A 51 3.83 -3.36 -1.07
N SER A 52 4.66 -4.38 -0.86
CA SER A 52 5.24 -5.17 -1.95
C SER A 52 4.19 -6.03 -2.65
N LEU A 53 3.29 -6.65 -1.88
CA LEU A 53 2.15 -7.40 -2.44
C LEU A 53 1.19 -6.46 -3.17
N VAL A 54 0.82 -5.34 -2.55
CA VAL A 54 -0.10 -4.36 -3.17
C VAL A 54 0.48 -3.83 -4.48
N TRP A 55 1.78 -3.47 -4.47
CA TRP A 55 2.47 -3.06 -5.69
C TRP A 55 2.45 -4.18 -6.75
N ALA A 56 2.73 -5.42 -6.36
CA ALA A 56 2.72 -6.56 -7.27
C ALA A 56 1.35 -6.70 -7.94
N ILE A 57 0.26 -6.75 -7.16
CA ILE A 57 -1.11 -6.87 -7.67
C ILE A 57 -1.45 -5.75 -8.66
N GLN A 58 -1.05 -4.51 -8.35
CA GLN A 58 -1.41 -3.35 -9.16
C GLN A 58 -0.57 -3.16 -10.42
N ASN A 59 0.67 -3.64 -10.47
CA ASN A 59 1.63 -3.24 -11.51
C ASN A 59 2.20 -4.39 -12.34
N SER A 60 2.06 -5.63 -11.89
CA SER A 60 2.72 -6.77 -12.56
C SER A 60 1.86 -7.44 -13.64
N GLY A 61 0.55 -7.18 -13.65
CA GLY A 61 -0.40 -7.79 -14.58
C GLY A 61 -0.74 -9.27 -14.31
N GLY A 62 -0.24 -9.85 -13.21
CA GLY A 62 -0.52 -11.24 -12.83
C GLY A 62 -1.86 -11.42 -12.12
N ARG A 63 -2.46 -12.60 -12.28
CA ARG A 63 -3.72 -13.00 -11.62
C ARG A 63 -3.53 -14.05 -10.51
N GLU A 64 -2.42 -14.77 -10.56
CA GLU A 64 -2.02 -15.76 -9.56
C GLU A 64 -0.75 -15.31 -8.83
N PHE A 65 -0.81 -15.38 -7.50
CA PHE A 65 0.27 -14.99 -6.62
C PHE A 65 0.71 -16.15 -5.73
N CYS A 66 1.99 -16.14 -5.33
CA CYS A 66 2.53 -17.07 -4.36
C CYS A 66 3.27 -16.29 -3.28
N ILE A 67 2.76 -16.32 -2.06
CA ILE A 67 3.40 -15.70 -0.90
C ILE A 67 4.47 -16.66 -0.38
N VAL A 68 5.73 -16.25 -0.51
CA VAL A 68 6.88 -17.05 -0.09
C VAL A 68 7.36 -16.52 1.24
N TYR A 69 7.22 -17.32 2.29
CA TYR A 69 7.73 -16.98 3.61
C TYR A 69 9.02 -17.75 3.90
N VAL A 70 10.14 -17.02 4.04
CA VAL A 70 11.46 -17.63 4.25
C VAL A 70 11.90 -17.50 5.71
N GLN A 71 11.89 -18.66 6.35
CA GLN A 71 12.31 -19.04 7.69
C GLN A 71 13.82 -19.20 7.89
N LYS A 72 14.46 -18.64 8.93
CA LYS A 72 15.75 -19.22 9.40
C LYS A 72 15.48 -20.54 10.14
N LEU A 73 16.33 -21.57 10.05
CA LEU A 73 16.19 -22.80 10.86
C LEU A 73 16.32 -22.49 12.37
N ARG A 74 15.62 -23.27 13.22
CA ARG A 74 15.55 -23.21 14.71
C ARG A 74 14.60 -22.18 15.35
N LEU A 75 13.29 -22.28 15.08
CA LEU A 75 12.31 -21.41 15.74
C LEU A 75 11.49 -22.11 16.83
N CYS A 76 11.20 -21.36 17.89
CA CYS A 76 10.26 -21.73 18.93
C CYS A 76 8.83 -21.77 18.33
N ARG A 77 7.95 -22.64 18.85
CA ARG A 77 6.53 -22.72 18.45
C ARG A 77 5.84 -21.36 18.28
N LYS A 78 6.17 -20.39 19.16
CA LYS A 78 5.65 -19.02 19.14
C LYS A 78 5.98 -18.25 17.86
N GLU A 79 7.11 -18.49 17.22
CA GLU A 79 7.51 -17.76 16.02
C GLU A 79 6.89 -18.36 14.75
N LYS A 80 6.65 -19.69 14.74
CA LYS A 80 5.83 -20.34 13.70
C LYS A 80 4.39 -19.81 13.71
N GLU A 81 3.81 -19.59 14.88
CA GLU A 81 2.49 -18.94 15.01
C GLU A 81 2.50 -17.49 14.50
N ARG A 82 3.58 -16.73 14.74
CA ARG A 82 3.74 -15.38 14.17
C ARG A 82 3.83 -15.41 12.64
N ALA A 83 4.55 -16.36 12.08
CA ALA A 83 4.67 -16.54 10.64
C ALA A 83 3.29 -16.78 9.97
N HIS A 84 2.48 -17.69 10.52
CA HIS A 84 1.11 -17.92 10.04
C HIS A 84 0.27 -16.64 10.09
N LYS A 85 0.27 -15.93 11.24
CA LYS A 85 -0.45 -14.65 11.38
C LYS A 85 -0.01 -13.57 10.39
N ILE A 86 1.27 -13.57 9.99
CA ILE A 86 1.76 -12.65 8.96
C ILE A 86 1.19 -13.06 7.61
N VAL A 87 1.35 -14.33 7.23
CA VAL A 87 0.89 -14.86 5.95
C VAL A 87 -0.63 -14.71 5.77
N ASP A 88 -1.42 -14.96 6.81
CA ASP A 88 -2.88 -14.78 6.80
C ASP A 88 -3.28 -13.35 6.43
N LYS A 89 -2.50 -12.35 6.86
CA LYS A 89 -2.75 -10.94 6.49
C LYS A 89 -2.52 -10.71 4.99
N TYR A 90 -1.52 -11.35 4.38
CA TYR A 90 -1.27 -11.24 2.95
C TYR A 90 -2.37 -11.94 2.14
N LEU A 91 -2.80 -13.13 2.58
CA LEU A 91 -3.93 -13.83 1.95
C LEU A 91 -5.22 -13.02 2.04
N ASN A 92 -5.48 -12.34 3.15
CA ASN A 92 -6.65 -11.48 3.27
C ASN A 92 -6.62 -10.30 2.29
N ILE A 93 -5.45 -9.69 2.06
CA ILE A 93 -5.28 -8.63 1.04
C ILE A 93 -5.55 -9.21 -0.36
N CYS A 94 -5.06 -10.41 -0.65
CA CYS A 94 -5.30 -11.06 -1.94
C CYS A 94 -6.81 -11.29 -2.19
N ARG A 95 -7.54 -11.78 -1.17
CA ARG A 95 -9.01 -11.93 -1.25
C ARG A 95 -9.72 -10.60 -1.47
N GLN A 96 -9.34 -9.56 -0.73
CA GLN A 96 -9.92 -8.22 -0.88
C GLN A 96 -9.68 -7.62 -2.27
N MET A 97 -8.53 -7.93 -2.87
CA MET A 97 -8.14 -7.47 -4.21
C MET A 97 -8.58 -8.44 -5.33
N GLN A 98 -9.36 -9.49 -5.00
CA GLN A 98 -9.91 -10.47 -5.95
C GLN A 98 -8.84 -11.20 -6.80
N VAL A 99 -7.69 -11.54 -6.19
CA VAL A 99 -6.63 -12.33 -6.84
C VAL A 99 -6.43 -13.70 -6.16
N SER A 100 -6.00 -14.69 -6.93
CA SER A 100 -5.67 -16.02 -6.41
C SER A 100 -4.30 -16.00 -5.72
N ALA A 101 -4.17 -16.60 -4.54
CA ALA A 101 -2.92 -16.63 -3.80
C ALA A 101 -2.68 -17.96 -3.06
N GLU A 102 -1.48 -18.50 -3.24
CA GLU A 102 -0.96 -19.67 -2.52
C GLU A 102 0.19 -19.29 -1.60
N THR A 103 0.62 -20.21 -0.74
CA THR A 103 1.69 -20.00 0.23
C THR A 103 2.74 -21.08 0.19
N ILE A 104 4.01 -20.67 0.28
CA ILE A 104 5.17 -21.57 0.42
C ILE A 104 5.95 -21.14 1.66
N TYR A 105 6.22 -22.11 2.53
CA TYR A 105 7.13 -21.95 3.66
C TYR A 105 8.47 -22.59 3.30
N ILE A 106 9.55 -21.82 3.43
CA ILE A 106 10.92 -22.30 3.23
C ILE A 106 11.66 -22.18 4.55
N GLU A 107 12.19 -23.29 5.06
CA GLU A 107 13.07 -23.30 6.22
C GLU A 107 14.51 -23.47 5.72
N MET A 108 15.38 -22.50 5.99
CA MET A 108 16.77 -22.48 5.50
C MET A 108 17.67 -21.78 6.52
N ASP A 109 18.98 -22.05 6.55
CA ASP A 109 19.88 -21.32 7.47
C ASP A 109 20.11 -19.86 7.06
N SER A 110 19.94 -19.59 5.76
CA SER A 110 20.05 -18.28 5.14
C SER A 110 18.79 -17.97 4.34
N VAL A 111 18.22 -16.78 4.54
CA VAL A 111 17.02 -16.35 3.80
C VAL A 111 17.37 -16.17 2.32
N GLU A 112 18.58 -15.69 2.07
CA GLU A 112 19.14 -15.46 0.76
C GLU A 112 19.22 -16.77 -0.04
N GLU A 113 19.76 -17.83 0.56
CA GLU A 113 19.82 -19.16 -0.04
C GLU A 113 18.43 -19.75 -0.27
N GLY A 114 17.50 -19.55 0.66
CA GLY A 114 16.11 -19.99 0.50
C GLY A 114 15.44 -19.38 -0.72
N ILE A 115 15.69 -18.08 -0.98
CA ILE A 115 15.18 -17.39 -2.17
C ILE A 115 15.90 -17.89 -3.44
N LEU A 116 17.23 -18.06 -3.42
CA LEU A 116 17.97 -18.55 -4.59
C LEU A 116 17.58 -19.98 -4.98
N GLN A 117 17.38 -20.87 -4.01
CA GLN A 117 16.88 -22.23 -4.26
C GLN A 117 15.45 -22.21 -4.77
N LEU A 118 14.61 -21.29 -4.29
CA LEU A 118 13.27 -21.12 -4.85
C LEU A 118 13.34 -20.79 -6.35
N ILE A 119 14.20 -19.85 -6.74
CA ILE A 119 14.36 -19.45 -8.14
C ILE A 119 14.89 -20.62 -8.98
N SER A 120 15.93 -21.28 -8.51
CA SER A 120 16.65 -22.31 -9.27
C SER A 120 15.86 -23.62 -9.35
N ASN A 121 15.34 -24.11 -8.21
CA ASN A 121 14.78 -25.45 -8.11
C ASN A 121 13.29 -25.49 -8.43
N ARG A 122 12.55 -24.40 -8.16
CA ARG A 122 11.12 -24.31 -8.47
C ARG A 122 10.82 -23.52 -9.75
N GLY A 123 11.85 -23.07 -10.47
CA GLY A 123 11.71 -22.37 -11.75
C GLY A 123 10.95 -21.05 -11.65
N VAL A 124 11.13 -20.29 -10.57
CA VAL A 124 10.44 -19.00 -10.42
C VAL A 124 10.97 -18.02 -11.46
N LYS A 125 10.07 -17.54 -12.33
CA LYS A 125 10.39 -16.58 -13.40
C LYS A 125 10.13 -15.13 -13.02
N LYS A 126 9.26 -14.88 -12.04
CA LYS A 126 8.78 -13.56 -11.63
C LYS A 126 8.74 -13.45 -10.11
N LEU A 127 9.58 -12.58 -9.54
CA LEU A 127 9.72 -12.39 -8.10
C LEU A 127 9.58 -10.91 -7.71
N VAL A 128 8.82 -10.64 -6.66
CA VAL A 128 8.73 -9.32 -6.00
C VAL A 128 9.29 -9.44 -4.59
N MET A 129 10.19 -8.53 -4.20
CA MET A 129 10.74 -8.50 -2.85
C MET A 129 11.08 -7.08 -2.37
N GLY A 130 11.29 -6.92 -1.05
CA GLY A 130 11.62 -5.63 -0.44
C GLY A 130 13.02 -5.13 -0.79
N ALA A 131 13.15 -3.85 -1.13
CA ALA A 131 14.43 -3.19 -1.48
C ALA A 131 15.27 -2.73 -0.27
N ALA A 132 14.62 -2.52 0.88
CA ALA A 132 15.22 -1.97 2.10
C ALA A 132 14.89 -2.85 3.30
N ALA A 133 15.74 -2.80 4.33
CA ALA A 133 15.37 -3.22 5.68
C ALA A 133 14.81 -1.99 6.43
N ASP A 134 13.85 -2.18 7.33
CA ASP A 134 13.12 -1.08 8.00
C ASP A 134 14.01 0.05 8.54
N ARG A 135 15.18 -0.29 9.09
CA ARG A 135 16.13 0.67 9.70
C ARG A 135 16.97 1.49 8.71
N HIS A 136 16.97 1.13 7.42
CA HIS A 136 17.75 1.84 6.40
C HIS A 136 16.86 2.60 5.43
N TYR A 137 15.55 2.65 5.67
CA TYR A 137 14.61 3.34 4.81
C TYR A 137 14.85 4.85 4.73
N SER A 138 14.77 5.39 3.51
CA SER A 138 14.66 6.83 3.23
C SER A 138 13.69 7.07 2.08
N MET A 139 12.82 8.08 2.20
CA MET A 139 11.91 8.49 1.11
C MET A 139 12.62 8.90 -0.19
N ARG A 140 13.95 9.09 -0.16
CA ARG A 140 14.78 9.46 -1.33
C ARG A 140 15.66 8.33 -1.85
N MET A 141 15.44 7.11 -1.37
CA MET A 141 16.19 5.93 -1.77
C MET A 141 15.99 5.64 -3.26
N ARG A 142 17.09 5.70 -4.03
CA ARG A 142 17.11 5.38 -5.47
C ARG A 142 17.76 4.02 -5.79
N ASP A 143 18.40 3.41 -4.79
CA ASP A 143 19.16 2.17 -4.92
C ASP A 143 18.80 1.20 -3.78
N LEU A 144 19.16 -0.07 -3.93
CA LEU A 144 18.95 -1.09 -2.90
C LEU A 144 19.82 -0.81 -1.66
N GLN A 145 19.24 -0.97 -0.47
CA GLN A 145 19.94 -0.83 0.81
C GLN A 145 19.78 -2.06 1.70
N SER A 146 18.87 -2.97 1.36
CA SER A 146 18.81 -4.28 2.00
C SER A 146 19.97 -5.14 1.51
N LYS A 147 20.82 -5.60 2.44
CA LYS A 147 21.89 -6.58 2.14
C LYS A 147 21.34 -7.83 1.44
N LYS A 148 20.12 -8.27 1.83
CA LYS A 148 19.39 -9.37 1.20
C LYS A 148 19.05 -9.05 -0.25
N ALA A 149 18.47 -7.87 -0.50
CA ALA A 149 18.08 -7.46 -1.86
C ALA A 149 19.29 -7.31 -2.79
N ILE A 150 20.37 -6.69 -2.29
CA ILE A 150 21.62 -6.53 -3.04
C ILE A 150 22.19 -7.90 -3.43
N PHE A 151 22.23 -8.84 -2.47
CA PHE A 151 22.71 -10.19 -2.72
C PHE A 151 21.84 -10.93 -3.74
N ILE A 152 20.51 -10.93 -3.58
CA ILE A 152 19.60 -11.58 -4.53
C ILE A 152 19.68 -10.96 -5.92
N ARG A 153 19.82 -9.63 -6.04
CA ARG A 153 19.99 -8.96 -7.34
C ARG A 153 21.25 -9.45 -8.06
N ARG A 154 22.32 -9.73 -7.32
CA ARG A 154 23.60 -10.18 -7.89
C ARG A 154 23.59 -11.67 -8.24
N GLU A 155 23.12 -12.51 -7.32
CA GLU A 155 23.30 -13.97 -7.38
C GLU A 155 22.13 -14.73 -8.03
N ALA A 156 20.94 -14.13 -8.15
CA ALA A 156 19.80 -14.83 -8.71
C ALA A 156 20.05 -15.26 -10.18
N PRO A 157 19.58 -16.44 -10.62
CA PRO A 157 19.64 -16.84 -12.02
C PRO A 157 19.08 -15.78 -12.97
N ALA A 158 19.73 -15.59 -14.13
CA ALA A 158 19.29 -14.63 -15.15
C ALA A 158 17.90 -14.96 -15.74
N THR A 159 17.34 -16.14 -15.45
CA THR A 159 16.01 -16.56 -15.89
C THR A 159 14.86 -15.90 -15.11
N CYS A 160 15.15 -15.26 -13.97
CA CYS A 160 14.13 -14.63 -13.13
C CYS A 160 14.12 -13.11 -13.26
N HIS A 161 12.95 -12.57 -13.62
CA HIS A 161 12.65 -11.14 -13.46
C HIS A 161 12.38 -10.85 -11.99
N ILE A 162 13.10 -9.89 -11.42
CA ILE A 162 12.93 -9.49 -10.02
C ILE A 162 12.58 -8.00 -9.92
N TRP A 163 11.50 -7.68 -9.19
CA TRP A 163 11.14 -6.32 -8.81
C TRP A 163 11.46 -6.06 -7.35
N PHE A 164 12.15 -4.95 -7.09
CA PHE A 164 12.51 -4.52 -5.75
C PHE A 164 11.66 -3.31 -5.36
N THR A 165 10.80 -3.48 -4.37
CA THR A 165 9.80 -2.48 -3.97
C THR A 165 10.03 -1.97 -2.56
N CYS A 166 9.55 -0.77 -2.28
CA CYS A 166 9.55 -0.19 -0.94
C CYS A 166 8.36 0.78 -0.77
N LYS A 167 7.57 0.61 0.29
CA LYS A 167 6.38 1.43 0.61
C LYS A 167 5.44 1.67 -0.58
N GLY A 168 5.32 0.69 -1.47
CA GLY A 168 4.40 0.71 -2.61
C GLY A 168 4.99 1.32 -3.88
N TYR A 169 6.28 1.62 -3.90
CA TYR A 169 7.00 2.13 -5.06
C TYR A 169 8.02 1.11 -5.57
N LEU A 170 8.20 1.07 -6.89
CA LEU A 170 9.31 0.34 -7.51
C LEU A 170 10.60 1.13 -7.33
N ILE A 171 11.62 0.50 -6.76
CA ILE A 171 12.97 1.08 -6.61
C ILE A 171 13.80 0.73 -7.84
N CYS A 172 13.87 -0.56 -8.18
CA CYS A 172 14.52 -1.02 -9.40
C CYS A 172 14.02 -2.41 -9.79
N SER A 173 14.32 -2.81 -11.03
CA SER A 173 14.09 -4.15 -11.54
C SER A 173 15.39 -4.79 -12.01
N ARG A 174 15.43 -6.12 -11.98
CA ARG A 174 16.41 -6.96 -12.66
C ARG A 174 15.65 -7.76 -13.72
N PHE A 175 15.89 -7.45 -14.99
CA PHE A 175 15.25 -8.15 -16.09
C PHE A 175 15.86 -9.55 -16.24
N GLY A 176 15.00 -10.54 -16.45
CA GLY A 176 15.46 -11.88 -16.81
C GLY A 176 15.74 -11.97 -18.31
N GLN A 177 16.83 -12.63 -18.72
CA GLN A 177 17.06 -12.99 -20.11
C GLN A 177 16.12 -14.16 -20.46
N ILE A 178 15.12 -13.86 -21.29
CA ILE A 178 14.35 -14.85 -22.04
C ILE A 178 15.10 -15.01 -23.38
N GLY A 179 15.23 -16.24 -23.88
CA GLY A 179 16.13 -16.65 -24.97
C GLY A 179 16.21 -15.71 -26.19
N ALA A 180 17.36 -15.79 -26.87
CA ALA A 180 17.83 -14.93 -27.96
C ALA A 180 16.73 -14.26 -28.81
N GLY A 181 16.70 -12.93 -28.76
CA GLY A 181 15.95 -12.10 -29.71
C GLY A 181 14.88 -11.23 -29.07
N MET A 182 15.27 -10.14 -28.39
CA MET A 182 14.48 -8.91 -28.36
C MET A 182 15.35 -7.74 -27.88
N VAL A 183 15.36 -6.69 -28.70
CA VAL A 183 16.15 -5.47 -28.54
C VAL A 183 15.58 -4.61 -27.40
N PHE A 184 16.49 -4.03 -26.60
CA PHE A 184 16.19 -3.11 -25.52
C PHE A 184 15.40 -1.87 -25.99
N VAL A 185 14.30 -1.55 -25.29
CA VAL A 185 13.88 -0.16 -25.09
C VAL A 185 14.17 0.20 -23.63
N SER A 186 15.36 0.74 -23.38
CA SER A 186 15.74 1.32 -22.10
C SER A 186 15.05 2.67 -21.91
N LEU A 187 14.00 2.71 -21.08
CA LEU A 187 13.61 3.92 -20.36
C LEU A 187 14.34 3.96 -19.01
N SER A 188 15.58 4.45 -19.03
CA SER A 188 16.17 5.35 -18.02
C SER A 188 17.66 5.61 -18.29
N ARG A 189 17.98 6.90 -18.45
CA ARG A 189 19.32 7.53 -18.42
C ARG A 189 20.07 7.10 -17.13
N ARG A 190 21.39 6.89 -17.05
CA ARG A 190 22.58 7.41 -17.75
C ARG A 190 23.69 6.34 -17.79
N ARG A 191 24.61 6.54 -18.75
CA ARG A 191 26.00 6.05 -18.79
C ARG A 191 26.81 6.60 -17.62
N ASP A 192 27.63 5.76 -17.02
CA ASP A 192 29.09 5.88 -17.00
C ASP A 192 29.63 4.65 -16.25
N ASP A 193 30.29 3.74 -16.96
CA ASP A 193 31.63 3.27 -16.57
C ASP A 193 32.25 2.44 -17.68
N LEU A 194 33.47 2.85 -18.06
CA LEU A 194 34.41 2.08 -18.84
C LEU A 194 34.75 0.80 -18.07
N TYR A 195 34.70 -0.36 -18.72
CA TYR A 195 35.75 -1.35 -18.50
C TYR A 195 36.11 -2.05 -19.81
N LEU A 196 37.42 -2.04 -20.02
CA LEU A 196 38.18 -2.59 -21.11
C LEU A 196 38.20 -4.12 -20.99
N GLU A 197 37.96 -4.83 -22.08
CA GLU A 197 38.57 -6.15 -22.28
C GLU A 197 38.96 -6.32 -23.75
N CYS A 198 40.27 -6.44 -23.94
CA CYS A 198 40.94 -6.67 -25.20
C CYS A 198 41.20 -8.18 -25.31
N ALA A 199 40.86 -8.79 -26.44
CA ALA A 199 41.50 -10.00 -26.91
C ALA A 199 41.40 -10.09 -28.45
N SER A 200 42.42 -9.51 -29.07
CA SER A 200 43.20 -10.06 -30.19
C SER A 200 42.51 -10.93 -31.24
N SER A 201 42.53 -10.48 -32.50
CA SER A 201 43.46 -10.96 -33.54
C SER A 201 42.85 -10.72 -34.93
N ASN A 202 43.43 -9.83 -35.73
CA ASN A 202 44.13 -10.26 -36.95
C ASN A 202 44.80 -9.08 -37.65
N SER A 203 46.07 -9.33 -37.90
CA SER A 203 47.05 -8.61 -38.70
C SER A 203 46.56 -8.20 -40.07
N LEU A 204 47.01 -7.04 -40.56
CA LEU A 204 47.80 -6.96 -41.80
C LEU A 204 48.48 -5.59 -41.99
N SER A 205 49.81 -5.66 -41.86
CA SER A 205 50.86 -4.98 -42.62
C SER A 205 50.99 -3.45 -42.69
N GLN A 206 52.15 -3.04 -42.15
CA GLN A 206 52.95 -1.84 -42.30
C GLN A 206 53.08 -1.28 -43.74
N SER A 207 53.25 0.03 -43.85
CA SER A 207 54.45 0.58 -44.52
C SER A 207 54.75 2.02 -44.13
N LYS A 208 56.04 2.23 -43.82
CA LYS A 208 56.75 3.47 -43.50
C LYS A 208 56.69 4.48 -44.65
N ILE A 209 56.59 5.75 -44.29
CA ILE A 209 56.84 6.89 -45.18
C ILE A 209 58.36 7.02 -45.36
N THR A 210 58.86 6.83 -46.58
CA THR A 210 60.18 7.31 -47.01
C THR A 210 59.99 8.38 -48.07
N LYS A 211 60.64 9.54 -47.86
CA LYS A 211 60.77 10.61 -48.84
C LYS A 211 61.74 10.15 -49.95
N GLY A 212 61.33 10.29 -51.20
CA GLY A 212 62.16 10.06 -52.38
C GLY A 212 61.57 10.81 -53.56
N THR A 213 62.39 11.65 -54.15
CA THR A 213 62.11 12.57 -55.26
C THR A 213 62.06 11.82 -56.60
N GLU A 214 61.24 12.34 -57.52
CA GLU A 214 61.39 12.36 -58.99
C GLU A 214 60.34 11.66 -59.88
N SER A 215 59.96 12.46 -60.89
CA SER A 215 59.34 12.21 -62.19
C SER A 215 57.80 12.18 -62.31
N PHE A 216 57.30 13.25 -62.94
CA PHE A 216 56.00 13.31 -63.63
C PHE A 216 55.96 12.35 -64.82
N PRO A 217 54.75 11.91 -65.22
CA PRO A 217 54.26 12.30 -66.54
C PRO A 217 52.95 13.08 -66.44
N SER A 218 52.83 14.13 -67.25
CA SER A 218 51.63 14.95 -67.34
C SER A 218 50.57 14.31 -68.27
N SER A 219 49.33 14.44 -67.81
CA SER A 219 48.11 14.73 -68.60
C SER A 219 47.52 13.63 -69.49
N SER A 220 46.33 13.13 -69.13
CA SER A 220 45.07 13.79 -69.53
C SER A 220 43.81 13.05 -69.08
N MET A 221 42.77 13.83 -68.76
CA MET A 221 41.35 13.48 -68.54
C MET A 221 40.93 12.85 -67.19
N VAL A 222 40.88 13.68 -66.13
CA VAL A 222 39.87 13.50 -65.07
C VAL A 222 38.66 14.34 -65.50
N LYS A 223 37.49 13.72 -65.64
CA LYS A 223 36.27 14.38 -66.15
C LYS A 223 35.85 15.48 -65.15
N ASP A 224 35.40 16.63 -65.66
CA ASP A 224 34.94 17.76 -64.80
C ASP A 224 33.81 17.36 -63.82
N ASP A 225 33.08 16.28 -64.14
CA ASP A 225 32.07 15.64 -63.30
C ASP A 225 32.64 15.13 -61.95
N ASP A 226 33.85 14.56 -61.95
CA ASP A 226 34.50 14.00 -60.75
C ASP A 226 34.94 15.13 -59.79
N ARG A 227 35.35 16.28 -60.33
CA ARG A 227 35.77 17.45 -59.53
C ARG A 227 34.59 18.14 -58.85
N ILE A 228 33.43 18.16 -59.51
CA ILE A 228 32.16 18.66 -58.97
C ILE A 228 31.66 17.73 -57.86
N GLN A 229 31.70 16.41 -58.08
CA GLN A 229 31.30 15.42 -57.07
C GLN A 229 32.13 15.50 -55.78
N VAL A 230 33.46 15.71 -55.89
CA VAL A 230 34.34 15.87 -54.73
C VAL A 230 34.03 17.16 -53.95
N SER A 231 33.77 18.27 -54.64
CA SER A 231 33.40 19.55 -54.00
C SER A 231 32.08 19.43 -53.21
N ASP A 232 31.08 18.76 -53.79
CA ASP A 232 29.78 18.55 -53.15
C ASP A 232 29.84 17.53 -52.00
N ALA A 233 30.71 16.52 -52.10
CA ALA A 233 31.01 15.63 -50.98
C ALA A 233 31.62 16.40 -49.80
N ILE A 234 32.58 17.30 -50.04
CA ILE A 234 33.20 18.14 -49.01
C ILE A 234 32.19 19.11 -48.38
N LYS A 235 31.31 19.74 -49.18
CA LYS A 235 30.25 20.60 -48.66
C LYS A 235 29.28 19.83 -47.76
N ARG A 236 28.85 18.64 -48.18
CA ARG A 236 27.97 17.77 -47.37
C ARG A 236 28.64 17.34 -46.07
N ALA A 237 29.94 16.98 -46.11
CA ALA A 237 30.69 16.64 -44.92
C ALA A 237 30.73 17.81 -43.92
N LYS A 238 31.08 19.02 -44.38
CA LYS A 238 31.08 20.24 -43.54
C LYS A 238 29.69 20.56 -42.98
N GLN A 239 28.64 20.36 -43.77
CA GLN A 239 27.27 20.59 -43.31
C GLN A 239 26.85 19.57 -42.24
N SER A 240 27.22 18.29 -42.40
CA SER A 240 26.98 17.25 -41.39
C SER A 240 27.73 17.50 -40.09
N GLU A 241 28.96 18.03 -40.17
CA GLU A 241 29.75 18.41 -38.99
C GLU A 241 29.12 19.58 -38.23
N ASN A 242 28.63 20.60 -38.94
CA ASN A 242 27.91 21.72 -38.32
C ASN A 242 26.61 21.29 -37.64
N VAL A 243 25.85 20.38 -38.26
CA VAL A 243 24.64 19.79 -37.65
C VAL A 243 25.02 19.08 -36.35
N TYR A 244 26.04 18.22 -36.38
CA TYR A 244 26.51 17.50 -35.19
C TYR A 244 26.92 18.45 -34.05
N ILE A 245 27.68 19.51 -34.35
CA ILE A 245 28.09 20.51 -33.34
C ILE A 245 26.86 21.23 -32.76
N SER A 246 25.88 21.58 -33.59
CA SER A 246 24.65 22.25 -33.15
C SER A 246 23.80 21.36 -32.24
N GLU A 247 23.67 20.06 -32.56
CA GLU A 247 22.98 19.07 -31.74
C GLU A 247 23.66 18.88 -30.38
N LEU A 248 25.00 18.85 -30.36
CA LEU A 248 25.78 18.74 -29.13
C LEU A 248 25.55 19.95 -28.21
N LYS A 249 25.46 21.15 -28.78
CA LYS A 249 25.16 22.39 -28.05
C LYS A 249 23.75 22.37 -27.48
N CYS A 250 22.75 22.02 -28.30
CA CYS A 250 21.35 21.88 -27.86
C CYS A 250 21.22 20.86 -26.72
N LYS A 251 21.90 19.71 -26.84
CA LYS A 251 21.91 18.69 -25.78
C LYS A 251 22.46 19.23 -24.46
N LYS A 252 23.55 19.99 -24.48
CA LYS A 252 24.14 20.61 -23.28
C LYS A 252 23.19 21.63 -22.64
N GLU A 253 22.48 22.42 -23.44
CA GLU A 253 21.47 23.36 -22.96
C GLU A 253 20.29 22.65 -22.29
N THR A 254 19.75 21.58 -22.90
CA THR A 254 18.67 20.79 -22.31
C THR A 254 19.10 20.10 -21.01
N GLU A 255 20.35 19.64 -20.93
CA GLU A 255 20.90 19.03 -19.71
C GLU A 255 21.06 20.06 -18.58
N ASN A 256 21.47 21.28 -18.90
CA ASN A 256 21.54 22.36 -17.93
C ASN A 256 20.14 22.75 -17.42
N ALA A 257 19.15 22.88 -18.31
CA ALA A 257 17.76 23.14 -17.92
C ALA A 257 17.17 21.99 -17.08
N LEU A 258 17.53 20.74 -17.39
CA LEU A 258 17.13 19.60 -16.58
C LEU A 258 17.79 19.62 -15.19
N ARG A 259 19.04 20.08 -15.09
CA ARG A 259 19.74 20.22 -13.81
C ARG A 259 19.08 21.28 -12.93
N THR A 260 18.73 22.45 -13.47
CA THR A 260 18.08 23.51 -12.69
C THR A 260 16.70 23.08 -12.19
N THR A 261 15.87 22.49 -13.05
CA THR A 261 14.55 21.96 -12.66
C THR A 261 14.65 20.86 -11.60
N LYS A 262 15.66 19.99 -11.68
CA LYS A 262 15.93 18.98 -10.64
C LYS A 262 16.24 19.62 -9.28
N GLU A 263 17.06 20.66 -9.24
CA GLU A 263 17.41 21.37 -8.01
C GLU A 263 16.19 22.05 -7.36
N GLU A 264 15.28 22.61 -8.17
CA GLU A 264 14.02 23.18 -7.71
C GLU A 264 13.08 22.12 -7.12
N LEU A 265 12.94 20.98 -7.79
CA LEU A 265 12.18 19.83 -7.28
C LEU A 265 12.75 19.34 -5.95
N GLU A 266 14.07 19.25 -5.81
CA GLU A 266 14.71 18.87 -4.55
C GLU A 266 14.45 19.89 -3.42
N LYS A 267 14.39 21.20 -3.73
CA LYS A 267 13.97 22.23 -2.78
C LYS A 267 12.52 22.04 -2.35
N MET A 268 11.61 21.76 -3.29
CA MET A 268 10.20 21.47 -2.97
C MET A 268 10.05 20.22 -2.10
N ILE A 269 10.77 19.14 -2.42
CA ILE A 269 10.77 17.90 -1.62
C ILE A 269 11.24 18.18 -0.19
N ARG A 270 12.30 18.97 0.00
CA ARG A 270 12.76 19.39 1.35
C ARG A 270 11.66 20.12 2.12
N LYS A 271 10.98 21.08 1.48
CA LYS A 271 9.87 21.83 2.09
C LYS A 271 8.70 20.92 2.48
N LEU A 272 8.32 20.00 1.60
CA LEU A 272 7.24 19.04 1.87
C LEU A 272 7.58 18.09 3.02
N GLN A 273 8.82 17.59 3.06
CA GLN A 273 9.28 16.73 4.16
C GLN A 273 9.26 17.47 5.50
N TYR A 274 9.71 18.73 5.54
CA TYR A 274 9.63 19.53 6.76
C TYR A 274 8.19 19.72 7.25
N LYS A 275 7.26 20.05 6.34
CA LYS A 275 5.83 20.16 6.68
C LYS A 275 5.24 18.84 7.17
N TYR A 276 5.62 17.72 6.55
CA TYR A 276 5.19 16.39 6.97
C TYR A 276 5.66 16.05 8.40
N THR A 277 6.93 16.33 8.72
CA THR A 277 7.48 16.10 10.07
C THR A 277 6.72 16.90 11.13
N LEU A 278 6.49 18.19 10.90
CA LEU A 278 5.70 19.05 11.79
C LEU A 278 4.27 18.52 11.99
N SER A 279 3.62 18.10 10.91
CA SER A 279 2.27 17.52 10.98
C SER A 279 2.25 16.21 11.76
N MET A 280 3.25 15.35 11.58
CA MET A 280 3.38 14.09 12.32
C MET A 280 3.60 14.31 13.82
N GLU A 281 4.36 15.34 14.21
CA GLU A 281 4.52 15.72 15.61
C GLU A 281 3.22 16.23 16.22
N ALA A 282 2.45 17.05 15.49
CA ALA A 282 1.12 17.50 15.94
C ALA A 282 0.15 16.32 16.13
N VAL A 283 0.13 15.36 15.20
CA VAL A 283 -0.68 14.14 15.33
C VAL A 283 -0.25 13.30 16.53
N ARG A 284 1.06 13.25 16.84
CA ARG A 284 1.55 12.54 18.02
C ARG A 284 1.04 13.19 19.32
N ARG A 285 1.02 14.53 19.41
CA ARG A 285 0.47 15.27 20.56
C ARG A 285 -1.02 15.01 20.73
N LEU A 286 -1.80 15.15 19.67
CA LEU A 286 -3.25 14.86 19.71
C LEU A 286 -3.56 13.42 20.12
N LYS A 287 -2.73 12.45 19.73
CA LYS A 287 -2.87 11.06 20.18
C LYS A 287 -2.57 10.88 21.67
N GLN A 288 -1.63 11.63 22.22
CA GLN A 288 -1.32 11.60 23.65
C GLN A 288 -2.50 12.20 24.43
N GLU A 289 -2.97 13.38 24.03
CA GLU A 289 -4.17 14.02 24.62
C GLU A 289 -5.39 13.10 24.53
N GLN A 290 -5.59 12.41 23.40
CA GLN A 290 -6.70 11.46 23.26
C GLN A 290 -6.61 10.29 24.24
N GLU A 291 -5.41 9.76 24.50
CA GLU A 291 -5.25 8.65 25.45
C GLU A 291 -5.41 9.12 26.90
N GLU A 292 -4.93 10.33 27.24
CA GLU A 292 -5.16 10.96 28.54
C GLU A 292 -6.65 11.17 28.81
N LEU A 293 -7.37 11.78 27.86
CA LEU A 293 -8.83 11.95 27.95
C LEU A 293 -9.56 10.61 28.06
N LYS A 294 -9.05 9.55 27.43
CA LYS A 294 -9.63 8.21 27.52
C LYS A 294 -9.40 7.56 28.89
N ILE A 295 -8.30 7.89 29.57
CA ILE A 295 -8.07 7.49 30.96
C ILE A 295 -9.05 8.23 31.87
N GLU A 296 -9.16 9.54 31.72
CA GLU A 296 -10.13 10.36 32.48
C GLU A 296 -11.57 9.87 32.27
N LEU A 297 -11.96 9.58 31.02
CA LEU A 297 -13.29 9.06 30.70
C LEU A 297 -13.55 7.70 31.37
N LYS A 298 -12.53 6.84 31.50
CA LYS A 298 -12.66 5.58 32.24
C LYS A 298 -12.86 5.83 33.72
N GLU A 299 -12.20 6.80 34.32
CA GLU A 299 -12.39 7.16 35.73
C GLU A 299 -13.80 7.70 35.98
N VAL A 300 -14.28 8.60 35.12
CA VAL A 300 -15.66 9.11 35.17
C VAL A 300 -16.67 7.96 34.98
N SER A 301 -16.41 7.03 34.06
CA SER A 301 -17.29 5.86 33.85
C SER A 301 -17.37 4.94 35.06
N LYS A 302 -16.28 4.77 35.83
CA LYS A 302 -16.26 3.98 37.07
C LYS A 302 -17.12 4.63 38.16
N LEU A 303 -17.08 5.97 38.26
CA LEU A 303 -17.95 6.72 39.17
C LEU A 303 -19.43 6.62 38.76
N SER A 304 -19.72 6.55 37.45
CA SER A 304 -21.07 6.38 36.90
C SER A 304 -21.60 4.93 37.05
N SER A 305 -20.71 3.92 37.03
CA SER A 305 -21.05 2.50 37.22
C SER A 305 -21.65 2.21 38.60
N ASN A 306 -21.37 3.06 39.59
CA ASN A 306 -21.97 2.98 40.92
C ASN A 306 -23.40 3.55 40.98
N ARG A 307 -23.92 4.14 39.90
CA ARG A 307 -25.24 4.79 39.87
C ARG A 307 -26.27 4.20 38.91
N LYS A 308 -25.99 3.15 38.12
CA LYS A 308 -27.01 2.59 37.21
C LYS A 308 -27.00 1.07 37.12
N ASN A 309 -27.96 0.42 37.78
CA ASN A 309 -28.95 -0.50 37.20
C ASN A 309 -29.69 -1.32 38.27
N HIS A 310 -30.44 -0.64 39.13
CA HIS A 310 -31.59 -1.28 39.76
C HIS A 310 -32.80 -0.53 39.23
N GLY A 311 -33.73 -1.24 38.60
CA GLY A 311 -35.05 -0.68 38.31
C GLY A 311 -35.72 -0.14 39.58
N PRO A 312 -36.88 0.51 39.47
CA PRO A 312 -37.64 0.90 40.66
C PRO A 312 -37.71 -0.27 41.65
N PRO A 313 -37.38 -0.05 42.93
CA PRO A 313 -37.59 -1.07 43.96
C PRO A 313 -38.99 -1.67 43.85
N GLN A 314 -39.12 -2.99 43.98
CA GLN A 314 -40.38 -3.69 43.69
C GLN A 314 -41.58 -3.16 44.50
N TYR A 315 -41.33 -2.63 45.70
CA TYR A 315 -42.35 -2.02 46.56
C TYR A 315 -42.85 -0.64 46.08
N PHE A 316 -42.25 -0.07 45.04
CA PHE A 316 -42.76 1.11 44.34
C PHE A 316 -43.70 0.74 43.19
N ILE A 317 -43.75 -0.53 42.79
CA ILE A 317 -44.56 -0.99 41.67
C ILE A 317 -45.95 -1.40 42.14
N CYS A 318 -46.97 -0.85 41.49
CA CYS A 318 -48.36 -1.19 41.72
C CYS A 318 -48.66 -2.63 41.24
N PRO A 319 -49.27 -3.50 42.06
CA PRO A 319 -49.64 -4.85 41.62
C PRO A 319 -50.68 -4.89 40.48
N ILE A 320 -51.53 -3.86 40.35
CA ILE A 320 -52.58 -3.81 39.31
C ILE A 320 -52.01 -3.27 37.99
N THR A 321 -51.33 -2.12 38.01
CA THR A 321 -50.84 -1.45 36.80
C THR A 321 -49.47 -1.93 36.35
N GLN A 322 -48.71 -2.58 37.23
CA GLN A 322 -47.31 -3.00 37.01
C GLN A 322 -46.36 -1.83 36.72
N ASP A 323 -46.75 -0.60 37.08
CA ASP A 323 -45.96 0.63 36.96
C ASP A 323 -45.66 1.25 38.32
N VAL A 324 -44.69 2.19 38.36
CA VAL A 324 -44.35 2.96 39.57
C VAL A 324 -45.57 3.77 40.01
N MET A 325 -45.95 3.63 41.28
CA MET A 325 -47.10 4.34 41.86
C MET A 325 -46.84 5.84 41.93
N GLU A 326 -47.76 6.65 41.41
CA GLU A 326 -47.80 8.10 41.58
C GLU A 326 -48.64 8.47 42.80
N ASP A 327 -49.77 7.76 42.99
CA ASP A 327 -50.65 7.94 44.14
C ASP A 327 -50.90 6.62 44.91
N PRO A 328 -49.94 6.18 45.74
CA PRO A 328 -50.06 4.93 46.48
C PRO A 328 -51.15 4.97 47.56
N HIS A 329 -52.08 4.03 47.53
CA HIS A 329 -53.18 3.83 48.49
C HIS A 329 -53.17 2.42 49.08
N VAL A 330 -53.31 2.30 50.40
CA VAL A 330 -53.40 1.03 51.13
C VAL A 330 -54.84 0.57 51.19
N ALA A 331 -55.09 -0.70 50.83
CA ALA A 331 -56.38 -1.35 50.99
C ALA A 331 -56.45 -2.22 52.27
N ALA A 332 -57.62 -2.79 52.56
CA ALA A 332 -57.89 -3.56 53.79
C ALA A 332 -57.02 -4.83 53.95
N ASP A 333 -56.43 -5.31 52.87
CA ASP A 333 -55.48 -6.44 52.86
C ASP A 333 -54.05 -6.03 53.27
N GLY A 334 -53.80 -4.73 53.47
CA GLY A 334 -52.49 -4.18 53.81
C GLY A 334 -51.55 -3.99 52.61
N PHE A 335 -51.99 -4.29 51.39
CA PHE A 335 -51.21 -4.01 50.18
C PHE A 335 -51.46 -2.59 49.69
N THR A 336 -50.46 -2.03 48.99
CA THR A 336 -50.53 -0.68 48.41
C THR A 336 -50.66 -0.77 46.89
N TYR A 337 -51.53 0.06 46.33
CA TYR A 337 -51.87 0.10 44.91
C TYR A 337 -51.89 1.54 44.41
N GLU A 338 -51.84 1.73 43.09
CA GLU A 338 -52.15 3.01 42.47
C GLU A 338 -53.61 3.40 42.74
N GLY A 339 -53.84 4.64 43.18
CA GLY A 339 -55.11 5.10 43.72
C GLY A 339 -56.26 4.97 42.74
N GLU A 340 -56.05 5.41 41.50
CA GLU A 340 -57.07 5.28 40.43
C GLU A 340 -57.35 3.83 40.09
N ALA A 341 -56.32 2.98 40.10
CA ALA A 341 -56.43 1.57 39.73
C ALA A 341 -57.22 0.75 40.76
N ILE A 342 -56.97 0.96 42.06
CA ILE A 342 -57.72 0.28 43.12
C ILE A 342 -59.13 0.85 43.31
N SER A 343 -59.33 2.14 43.07
CA SER A 343 -60.68 2.74 43.08
C SER A 343 -61.52 2.15 41.95
N SER A 344 -60.97 2.10 40.74
CA SER A 344 -61.62 1.48 39.57
C SER A 344 -61.93 -0.02 39.76
N TRP A 345 -61.13 -0.71 40.58
CA TRP A 345 -61.36 -2.11 40.91
C TRP A 345 -62.63 -2.28 41.77
N PHE A 346 -62.82 -1.43 42.78
CA PHE A 346 -64.01 -1.45 43.63
C PHE A 346 -65.27 -0.92 42.93
N GLU A 347 -65.13 0.06 42.04
CA GLU A 347 -66.24 0.56 41.22
C GLU A 347 -66.84 -0.51 40.28
N ARG A 348 -66.08 -1.55 39.96
CA ARG A 348 -66.52 -2.71 39.16
C ARG A 348 -67.13 -3.82 40.02
N GLU A 349 -67.56 -3.50 41.25
CA GLU A 349 -68.18 -4.42 42.22
C GLU A 349 -67.27 -5.59 42.67
N HIS A 350 -65.94 -5.45 42.56
CA HIS A 350 -65.02 -6.42 43.14
C HIS A 350 -64.80 -6.15 44.63
N GLU A 351 -65.16 -7.09 45.49
CA GLU A 351 -64.89 -7.02 46.94
C GLU A 351 -63.65 -7.84 47.36
N THR A 352 -62.78 -8.17 46.42
CA THR A 352 -61.60 -9.03 46.63
C THR A 352 -60.29 -8.28 46.48
N SER A 353 -59.25 -8.73 47.18
CA SER A 353 -57.86 -8.26 47.06
C SER A 353 -57.33 -8.50 45.65
N PRO A 354 -56.87 -7.47 44.91
CA PRO A 354 -56.23 -7.66 43.60
C PRO A 354 -54.95 -8.50 43.64
N MET A 355 -54.23 -8.50 44.78
CA MET A 355 -52.97 -9.24 44.92
C MET A 355 -53.20 -10.71 45.30
N THR A 356 -54.18 -10.98 46.18
CA THR A 356 -54.37 -12.32 46.78
C THR A 356 -55.66 -13.02 46.37
N ASN A 357 -56.56 -12.31 45.68
CA ASN A 357 -57.89 -12.77 45.27
C ASN A 357 -58.78 -13.26 46.43
N LYS A 358 -58.57 -12.74 47.64
CA LYS A 358 -59.37 -13.05 48.84
C LYS A 358 -60.36 -11.93 49.12
N SER A 359 -61.52 -12.25 49.69
CA SER A 359 -62.51 -11.25 50.13
C SER A 359 -61.88 -10.24 51.10
N LEU A 360 -62.10 -8.95 50.84
CA LEU A 360 -61.66 -7.87 51.70
C LEU A 360 -62.68 -7.62 52.82
N PRO A 361 -62.25 -7.27 54.04
CA PRO A 361 -63.17 -6.87 55.11
C PRO A 361 -63.96 -5.58 54.81
N HIS A 362 -63.37 -4.67 54.02
CA HIS A 362 -63.97 -3.40 53.60
C HIS A 362 -63.25 -2.84 52.37
N THR A 363 -63.87 -1.88 51.68
CA THR A 363 -63.33 -1.20 50.49
C THR A 363 -62.71 0.16 50.78
N SER A 364 -62.59 0.58 52.04
CA SER A 364 -61.96 1.86 52.38
C SER A 364 -60.48 1.88 52.01
N LEU A 365 -60.03 2.98 51.38
CA LEU A 365 -58.65 3.21 50.98
C LEU A 365 -58.01 4.29 51.84
N VAL A 366 -56.74 4.08 52.20
CA VAL A 366 -55.95 5.05 52.99
C VAL A 366 -54.72 5.47 52.18
N PRO A 367 -54.50 6.78 51.89
CA PRO A 367 -53.31 7.24 51.19
C PRO A 367 -52.01 6.88 51.92
N ASN A 368 -51.04 6.29 51.23
CA ASN A 368 -49.71 6.00 51.75
C ASN A 368 -48.74 7.14 51.46
N LEU A 369 -48.87 8.23 52.21
CA LEU A 369 -48.06 9.44 52.00
C LEU A 369 -46.55 9.19 52.19
N ALA A 370 -46.18 8.28 53.09
CA ALA A 370 -44.78 7.91 53.31
C ALA A 370 -44.16 7.23 52.08
N LEU A 371 -44.87 6.28 51.47
CA LEU A 371 -44.43 5.63 50.23
C LEU A 371 -44.39 6.63 49.06
N ARG A 372 -45.38 7.53 48.98
CA ARG A 372 -45.42 8.60 47.96
C ARG A 372 -44.16 9.47 48.04
N SER A 373 -43.78 9.91 49.24
CA SER A 373 -42.55 10.70 49.43
C SER A 373 -41.28 9.92 49.07
N ALA A 374 -41.21 8.63 49.43
CA ALA A 374 -40.06 7.79 49.10
C ALA A 374 -39.90 7.56 47.58
N ILE A 375 -41.01 7.40 46.85
CA ILE A 375 -41.00 7.29 45.38
C ILE A 375 -40.53 8.60 44.74
N GLN A 376 -41.01 9.74 45.23
CA GLN A 376 -40.60 11.05 44.72
C GLN A 376 -39.10 11.33 44.92
N GLU A 377 -38.56 10.99 46.10
CA GLU A 377 -37.13 11.11 46.38
C GLU A 377 -36.30 10.23 45.43
N TRP A 378 -36.74 8.99 45.17
CA TRP A 378 -36.09 8.09 44.23
C TRP A 378 -36.13 8.60 42.78
N LEU A 379 -37.25 9.17 42.33
CA LEU A 379 -37.37 9.79 41.00
C LEU A 379 -36.42 11.00 40.84
N GLN A 380 -36.27 11.81 41.88
CA GLN A 380 -35.34 12.94 41.87
C GLN A 380 -33.88 12.47 41.82
N ALA A 381 -33.51 11.48 42.63
CA ALA A 381 -32.16 10.92 42.68
C ALA A 381 -31.75 10.19 41.39
N SER A 382 -32.71 9.67 40.62
CA SER A 382 -32.45 8.98 39.34
C SER A 382 -32.40 9.92 38.13
N SER A 383 -32.87 11.16 38.28
CA SER A 383 -32.84 12.22 37.24
C SER A 383 -31.62 13.14 37.30
N SER A 384 -30.78 13.03 38.34
CA SER A 384 -29.55 13.81 38.58
C SER A 384 -28.28 12.97 38.37
#